data_AF-A0A117N1K0-F1
#
_entry.id   AF-A0A117N1K0-F1
#
_cell.length_a   1.000
_cell.length_b   1.000
_cell.length_c   1.000
_cell.angle_alpha   90.00
_cell.angle_beta   90.00
_cell.angle_gamma   90.00
#
_symmetry.space_group_name_H-M   'P 1'
#
loop_
_entity.id
_entity.type
_entity.pdbx_description
1 polymer ?
#
loop_
_entity_poly.entity_id
_entity_poly.type
_entity_poly.pdbx_seq_one_letter_code
_entity_poly.pdbx_strand_id
1 'polypeptide(L)'
;MAVVRYRKELKVPELATFLQQAAAQFTSRFVTNWQHDIRARQTWGYATVCNAVSREEGPAGMEACRAMAAQVSRFAHELIDVEPKALPLLALSFSRYSQVPACENGMGSIAEFCCQQNGVLRELDSQSLALLVNGLSKWPEQENSRLATVAVSGEVRRRAERASGLAGFEPQHLANLVNGFSKRPQETGCGAATVAIASEVGRRAGQATGSVIFIRRNWLIW
;
A
#
# COMPACT_ATOMS: atom_id res chain seq x y z
N MET A 1 14.49 6.89 -9.89
CA MET A 1 14.32 8.29 -9.42
C MET A 1 13.87 9.26 -10.50
N ALA A 2 14.30 9.13 -11.77
CA ALA A 2 13.88 10.04 -12.85
C ALA A 2 12.36 10.01 -13.15
N VAL A 3 11.75 8.84 -13.28
CA VAL A 3 10.33 8.66 -13.68
C VAL A 3 9.34 9.42 -12.77
N VAL A 4 9.58 9.41 -11.46
CA VAL A 4 8.70 10.08 -10.48
C VAL A 4 8.82 11.61 -10.56
N ARG A 5 10.02 12.13 -10.88
CA ARG A 5 10.30 13.57 -10.96
C ARG A 5 9.68 14.21 -12.20
N TYR A 6 9.92 13.63 -13.37
CA TYR A 6 9.41 14.15 -14.65
C TYR A 6 7.89 14.08 -14.78
N ARG A 7 7.23 13.17 -14.06
CA ARG A 7 5.77 13.02 -14.11
C ARG A 7 5.00 14.30 -13.78
N LYS A 8 5.52 15.16 -12.90
CA LYS A 8 4.80 16.37 -12.44
C LYS A 8 4.88 17.54 -13.43
N GLU A 9 5.75 17.45 -14.44
CA GLU A 9 6.12 18.58 -15.30
C GLU A 9 5.60 18.42 -16.74
N LEU A 10 5.08 17.25 -17.12
CA LEU A 10 4.67 16.91 -18.49
C LEU A 10 3.19 17.17 -18.75
N LYS A 11 2.86 17.54 -20.00
CA LYS A 11 1.47 17.55 -20.47
C LYS A 11 0.93 16.12 -20.56
N VAL A 12 -0.39 15.94 -20.46
CA VAL A 12 -1.03 14.61 -20.40
C VAL A 12 -0.63 13.68 -21.56
N PRO A 13 -0.63 14.11 -22.85
CA PRO A 13 -0.21 13.22 -23.95
C PRO A 13 1.27 12.83 -23.87
N GLU A 14 2.14 13.76 -23.50
CA GLU A 14 3.58 13.50 -23.33
C GLU A 14 3.85 12.54 -22.17
N LEU A 15 3.07 12.66 -21.09
CA LEU A 15 3.14 11.78 -19.95
C LEU A 15 2.74 10.34 -20.32
N ALA A 16 1.73 10.15 -21.15
CA ALA A 16 1.30 8.81 -21.59
C ALA A 16 2.41 8.10 -22.38
N THR A 17 2.98 8.78 -23.39
CA THR A 17 4.11 8.24 -24.17
C THR A 17 5.33 7.96 -23.30
N PHE A 18 5.64 8.86 -22.36
CA PHE A 18 6.74 8.66 -21.42
C PHE A 18 6.53 7.42 -20.55
N LEU A 19 5.33 7.25 -19.96
CA LEU A 19 5.02 6.09 -19.13
C LEU A 19 5.06 4.78 -19.93
N GLN A 20 4.59 4.79 -21.18
CA GLN A 20 4.66 3.63 -22.06
C GLN A 20 6.11 3.21 -22.32
N GLN A 21 6.99 4.16 -22.67
CA GLN A 21 8.42 3.89 -22.88
C GLN A 21 9.11 3.43 -21.59
N ALA A 22 8.82 4.10 -20.47
CA ALA A 22 9.34 3.72 -19.17
C ALA A 22 8.92 2.30 -18.78
N ALA A 23 7.66 1.92 -19.04
CA ALA A 23 7.15 0.57 -18.79
C ALA A 23 7.91 -0.47 -19.63
N ALA A 24 8.05 -0.25 -20.93
CA ALA A 24 8.78 -1.16 -21.82
C ALA A 24 10.26 -1.33 -21.41
N GLN A 25 10.93 -0.25 -21.03
CA GLN A 25 12.31 -0.29 -20.54
C GLN A 25 12.42 -0.97 -19.18
N PHE A 26 11.49 -0.69 -18.25
CA PHE A 26 11.44 -1.32 -16.95
C PHE A 26 11.33 -2.84 -17.06
N THR A 27 10.40 -3.33 -17.88
CA THR A 27 10.18 -4.76 -18.13
C THR A 27 11.42 -5.42 -18.73
N SER A 28 12.01 -4.84 -19.78
CA SER A 28 13.09 -5.50 -20.53
C SER A 28 14.47 -5.43 -19.87
N ARG A 29 14.77 -4.34 -19.13
CA ARG A 29 16.11 -4.07 -18.61
C ARG A 29 16.26 -4.28 -17.12
N PHE A 30 15.19 -4.14 -16.35
CA PHE A 30 15.27 -4.13 -14.89
C PHE A 30 14.58 -5.34 -14.27
N VAL A 31 13.35 -5.66 -14.66
CA VAL A 31 12.57 -6.77 -14.06
C VAL A 31 13.32 -8.11 -14.12
N THR A 32 14.12 -8.33 -15.15
CA THR A 32 14.97 -9.54 -15.30
C THR A 32 16.10 -9.65 -14.27
N ASN A 33 16.57 -8.51 -13.72
CA ASN A 33 17.64 -8.47 -12.71
C ASN A 33 17.11 -8.58 -11.27
N TRP A 34 15.80 -8.66 -11.07
CA TRP A 34 15.15 -8.65 -9.76
C TRP A 34 15.80 -9.61 -8.75
N GLN A 35 16.10 -10.84 -9.15
CA GLN A 35 16.74 -11.82 -8.26
C GLN A 35 18.08 -11.32 -7.68
N HIS A 36 18.91 -10.69 -8.51
CA HIS A 36 20.20 -10.14 -8.06
C HIS A 36 19.98 -8.96 -7.12
N ASP A 37 19.06 -8.07 -7.48
CA ASP A 37 18.85 -6.80 -6.79
C ASP A 37 18.09 -6.94 -5.46
N ILE A 38 17.27 -7.99 -5.29
CA ILE A 38 16.67 -8.36 -4.00
C ILE A 38 17.78 -8.61 -2.97
N ARG A 39 18.77 -9.43 -3.33
CA ARG A 39 19.86 -9.79 -2.41
C ARG A 39 20.76 -8.60 -2.07
N ALA A 40 20.81 -7.62 -2.97
CA ALA A 40 21.49 -6.34 -2.76
C ALA A 40 20.64 -5.30 -2.00
N ARG A 41 19.39 -5.62 -1.63
CA ARG A 41 18.39 -4.71 -1.02
C ARG A 41 18.14 -3.43 -1.82
N GLN A 42 18.12 -3.53 -3.15
CA GLN A 42 17.87 -2.42 -4.07
C GLN A 42 16.46 -2.47 -4.70
N THR A 43 15.45 -2.76 -3.88
CA THR A 43 14.09 -3.11 -4.31
C THR A 43 13.11 -1.93 -4.35
N TRP A 44 13.40 -0.84 -3.65
CA TRP A 44 12.57 0.37 -3.64
C TRP A 44 12.46 1.03 -5.02
N GLY A 45 13.55 1.00 -5.79
CA GLY A 45 13.56 1.48 -7.17
C GLY A 45 12.54 0.75 -8.04
N TYR A 46 12.46 -0.57 -7.90
CA TYR A 46 11.48 -1.41 -8.59
C TYR A 46 10.05 -1.05 -8.20
N ALA A 47 9.76 -0.99 -6.90
CA ALA A 47 8.41 -0.71 -6.42
C ALA A 47 7.89 0.67 -6.85
N THR A 48 8.75 1.69 -6.81
CA THR A 48 8.39 3.06 -7.23
C THR A 48 8.17 3.17 -8.73
N VAL A 49 9.03 2.54 -9.54
CA VAL A 49 8.85 2.52 -11.01
C VAL A 49 7.62 1.69 -11.38
N CYS A 50 7.46 0.49 -10.82
CA CYS A 50 6.31 -0.37 -11.04
C CYS A 50 4.99 0.37 -10.73
N ASN A 51 4.91 1.06 -9.59
CA ASN A 51 3.73 1.86 -9.23
C ASN A 51 3.52 3.06 -10.17
N ALA A 52 4.59 3.69 -10.66
CA ALA A 52 4.45 4.78 -11.61
C ALA A 52 3.89 4.28 -12.96
N VAL A 53 4.48 3.21 -13.51
CA VAL A 53 4.09 2.65 -14.81
C VAL A 53 2.77 1.89 -14.76
N SER A 54 2.33 1.40 -13.60
CA SER A 54 1.01 0.78 -13.42
C SER A 54 -0.17 1.74 -13.67
N ARG A 55 0.11 3.03 -13.86
CA ARG A 55 -0.89 4.07 -14.18
C ARG A 55 -0.95 4.38 -15.67
N GLU A 56 -0.09 3.75 -16.45
CA GLU A 56 -0.18 3.73 -17.91
C GLU A 56 -1.44 2.93 -18.29
N GLU A 57 -2.31 3.53 -19.12
CA GLU A 57 -3.63 2.96 -19.45
C GLU A 57 -3.57 1.91 -20.57
N GLY A 58 -2.41 1.74 -21.21
CA GLY A 58 -2.14 0.77 -22.25
C GLY A 58 -1.53 -0.56 -21.78
N PRO A 59 -1.11 -1.39 -22.75
CA PRO A 59 -0.62 -2.74 -22.47
C PRO A 59 0.77 -2.76 -21.84
N ALA A 60 1.55 -1.68 -21.95
CA ALA A 60 2.93 -1.66 -21.48
C ALA A 60 2.98 -1.62 -19.94
N GLY A 61 2.14 -0.81 -19.30
CA GLY A 61 2.00 -0.76 -17.84
C GLY A 61 1.49 -2.07 -17.25
N MET A 62 0.51 -2.70 -17.92
CA MET A 62 0.03 -4.03 -17.55
C MET A 62 1.16 -5.07 -17.63
N GLU A 63 1.90 -5.08 -18.74
CA GLU A 63 2.99 -6.03 -18.95
C GLU A 63 4.12 -5.84 -17.94
N ALA A 64 4.46 -4.60 -17.60
CA ALA A 64 5.40 -4.28 -16.53
C ALA A 64 4.95 -4.84 -15.17
N CYS A 65 3.70 -4.61 -14.78
CA CYS A 65 3.15 -5.18 -13.55
C CYS A 65 3.11 -6.70 -13.58
N ARG A 66 2.69 -7.30 -14.70
CA ARG A 66 2.62 -8.75 -14.88
C ARG A 66 3.99 -9.39 -14.73
N ALA A 67 5.01 -8.85 -15.38
CA ALA A 67 6.37 -9.35 -15.33
C ALA A 67 6.98 -9.18 -13.93
N MET A 68 6.77 -8.03 -13.29
CA MET A 68 7.22 -7.79 -11.91
C MET A 68 6.54 -8.74 -10.92
N ALA A 69 5.22 -8.95 -11.04
CA ALA A 69 4.50 -9.87 -10.18
C ALA A 69 4.94 -11.33 -10.36
N ALA A 70 5.25 -11.74 -11.60
CA ALA A 70 5.83 -13.05 -11.88
C ALA A 70 7.20 -13.24 -11.20
N GLN A 71 8.04 -12.19 -11.18
CA GLN A 71 9.32 -12.22 -10.47
C GLN A 71 9.15 -12.28 -8.95
N VAL A 72 8.25 -11.48 -8.38
CA VAL A 72 7.89 -11.53 -6.95
C VAL A 72 7.43 -12.94 -6.55
N SER A 73 6.56 -13.56 -7.35
CA SER A 73 6.06 -14.90 -7.07
C SER A 73 7.14 -15.97 -7.24
N ARG A 74 7.99 -15.88 -8.28
CA ARG A 74 9.10 -16.81 -8.50
C ARG A 74 10.11 -16.81 -7.35
N PHE A 75 10.35 -15.65 -6.75
CA PHE A 75 11.32 -15.45 -5.67
C PHE A 75 10.64 -15.17 -4.33
N ALA A 76 9.48 -15.79 -4.06
CA ALA A 76 8.70 -15.57 -2.85
C ALA A 76 9.48 -15.79 -1.54
N HIS A 77 10.41 -16.76 -1.54
CA HIS A 77 11.28 -17.04 -0.39
C HIS A 77 12.36 -15.98 -0.15
N GLU A 78 12.71 -15.18 -1.18
CA GLU A 78 13.68 -14.08 -1.08
C GLU A 78 13.01 -12.76 -0.64
N LEU A 79 11.68 -12.74 -0.42
CA LEU A 79 10.97 -11.53 0.01
C LEU A 79 11.42 -10.99 1.37
N ILE A 80 12.11 -11.81 2.17
CA ILE A 80 12.75 -11.38 3.42
C ILE A 80 13.84 -10.32 3.21
N ASP A 81 14.45 -10.29 2.03
CA ASP A 81 15.48 -9.31 1.66
C ASP A 81 14.92 -8.09 0.93
N VAL A 82 13.62 -8.10 0.59
CA VAL A 82 12.94 -6.94 0.02
C VAL A 82 12.74 -5.88 1.10
N GLU A 83 13.00 -4.62 0.76
CA GLU A 83 12.74 -3.51 1.66
C GLU A 83 11.25 -3.49 2.02
N PRO A 84 10.86 -3.50 3.32
CA PRO A 84 9.47 -3.65 3.74
C PRO A 84 8.49 -2.72 3.03
N LYS A 85 8.84 -1.43 2.90
CA LYS A 85 8.03 -0.40 2.22
C LYS A 85 7.84 -0.63 0.71
N ALA A 86 8.66 -1.46 0.07
CA ALA A 86 8.50 -1.81 -1.34
C ALA A 86 7.31 -2.76 -1.53
N LEU A 87 7.03 -3.64 -0.56
CA LEU A 87 5.96 -4.65 -0.66
C LEU A 87 4.56 -4.03 -0.83
N PRO A 88 4.12 -3.03 -0.02
CA PRO A 88 2.82 -2.39 -0.20
C PRO A 88 2.69 -1.63 -1.52
N LEU A 89 3.78 -1.05 -2.03
CA LEU A 89 3.77 -0.37 -3.32
C LEU A 89 3.63 -1.35 -4.48
N LEU A 90 4.33 -2.49 -4.43
CA LEU A 90 4.17 -3.57 -5.41
C LEU A 90 2.75 -4.13 -5.35
N ALA A 91 2.24 -4.44 -4.15
CA ALA A 91 0.87 -4.88 -3.94
C ALA A 91 -0.16 -3.93 -4.57
N LEU A 92 -0.04 -2.61 -4.31
CA LEU A 92 -0.90 -1.59 -4.90
C LEU A 92 -0.79 -1.52 -6.44
N SER A 93 0.39 -1.78 -6.98
CA SER A 93 0.63 -1.78 -8.43
C SER A 93 -0.06 -2.95 -9.09
N PHE A 94 0.08 -4.15 -8.51
CA PHE A 94 -0.55 -5.38 -8.99
C PHE A 94 -2.07 -5.30 -8.90
N SER A 95 -2.59 -4.63 -7.86
CA SER A 95 -4.02 -4.49 -7.60
C SER A 95 -4.77 -3.69 -8.68
N ARG A 96 -4.07 -3.00 -9.59
CA ARG A 96 -4.69 -2.33 -10.74
C ARG A 96 -5.04 -3.28 -11.88
N TYR A 97 -4.40 -4.44 -11.92
CA TYR A 97 -4.57 -5.47 -12.93
C TYR A 97 -4.99 -6.78 -12.25
N SER A 98 -6.02 -6.71 -11.40
CA SER A 98 -6.47 -7.84 -10.56
C SER A 98 -6.99 -9.04 -11.35
N GLN A 99 -7.35 -8.83 -12.62
CA GLN A 99 -7.74 -9.85 -13.57
C GLN A 99 -6.56 -10.61 -14.21
N VAL A 100 -5.32 -10.16 -13.99
CA VAL A 100 -4.12 -10.78 -14.55
C VAL A 100 -3.57 -11.82 -13.56
N PRO A 101 -3.52 -13.12 -13.92
CA PRO A 101 -3.14 -14.18 -12.97
C PRO A 101 -1.76 -13.98 -12.32
N ALA A 102 -0.78 -13.46 -13.07
CA ALA A 102 0.54 -13.19 -12.51
C ALA A 102 0.49 -12.12 -11.39
N CYS A 103 -0.36 -11.10 -11.53
CA CYS A 103 -0.57 -10.06 -10.51
C CYS A 103 -1.22 -10.64 -9.25
N GLU A 104 -2.19 -11.55 -9.42
CA GLU A 104 -2.81 -12.29 -8.31
C GLU A 104 -1.79 -13.16 -7.57
N ASN A 105 -0.96 -13.91 -8.29
CA ASN A 105 0.09 -14.75 -7.71
C ASN A 105 1.16 -13.93 -6.96
N GLY A 106 1.58 -12.80 -7.55
CA GLY A 106 2.52 -11.88 -6.92
C GLY A 106 1.95 -11.24 -5.65
N MET A 107 0.67 -10.84 -5.67
CA MET A 107 -0.03 -10.38 -4.46
C MET A 107 -0.12 -11.50 -3.42
N GLY A 108 -0.49 -12.71 -3.82
CA GLY A 108 -0.60 -13.86 -2.93
C GLY A 108 0.71 -14.17 -2.20
N SER A 109 1.84 -14.04 -2.90
CA SER A 109 3.19 -14.22 -2.33
C SER A 109 3.55 -13.13 -1.32
N ILE A 110 3.24 -11.86 -1.62
CA ILE A 110 3.43 -10.74 -0.69
C ILE A 110 2.52 -10.92 0.54
N ALA A 111 1.27 -11.34 0.35
CA ALA A 111 0.29 -11.53 1.41
C ALA A 111 0.72 -12.65 2.36
N GLU A 112 1.15 -13.79 1.81
CA GLU A 112 1.71 -14.91 2.56
C GLU A 112 2.92 -14.47 3.39
N PHE A 113 3.86 -13.78 2.75
CA PHE A 113 5.03 -13.26 3.45
C PHE A 113 4.65 -12.32 4.61
N CYS A 114 3.71 -11.40 4.38
CA CYS A 114 3.25 -10.48 5.41
C CYS A 114 2.56 -11.17 6.60
N CYS A 115 1.81 -12.26 6.37
CA CYS A 115 1.12 -12.97 7.45
C CYS A 115 2.04 -13.91 8.23
N GLN A 116 3.04 -14.51 7.58
CA GLN A 116 4.05 -15.34 8.22
C GLN A 116 5.07 -14.49 9.00
N GLN A 117 5.44 -13.33 8.47
CA GLN A 117 6.45 -12.43 9.04
C GLN A 117 5.83 -11.16 9.61
N ASN A 118 5.04 -11.28 10.69
CA ASN A 118 4.41 -10.13 11.36
C ASN A 118 5.40 -9.01 11.77
N GLY A 119 6.69 -9.31 11.87
CA GLY A 119 7.76 -8.31 12.04
C GLY A 119 7.76 -7.26 10.94
N VAL A 120 7.54 -7.64 9.68
CA VAL A 120 7.54 -6.71 8.55
C VAL A 120 6.46 -5.64 8.69
N LEU A 121 5.28 -6.02 9.19
CA LEU A 121 4.16 -5.10 9.39
C LEU A 121 4.47 -4.02 10.45
N ARG A 122 5.35 -4.33 11.40
CA ARG A 122 5.79 -3.37 12.43
C ARG A 122 6.72 -2.31 11.86
N GLU A 123 7.47 -2.65 10.81
CA GLU A 123 8.38 -1.74 10.10
C GLU A 123 7.65 -0.80 9.13
N LEU A 124 6.44 -1.16 8.70
CA LEU A 124 5.64 -0.33 7.82
C LEU A 124 5.11 0.92 8.53
N ASP A 125 5.22 2.08 7.89
CA ASP A 125 4.54 3.29 8.35
C ASP A 125 3.02 3.22 8.11
N SER A 126 2.29 4.24 8.58
CA SER A 126 0.83 4.30 8.42
C SER A 126 0.38 4.26 6.97
N GLN A 127 1.14 4.88 6.07
CA GLN A 127 0.82 4.94 4.65
C GLN A 127 0.96 3.55 4.03
N SER A 128 2.08 2.89 4.31
CA SER A 128 2.44 1.57 3.82
C SER A 128 1.43 0.51 4.28
N LEU A 129 0.98 0.54 5.53
CA LEU A 129 -0.11 -0.34 6.00
C LEU A 129 -1.43 -0.10 5.23
N ALA A 130 -1.79 1.17 5.02
CA ALA A 130 -2.99 1.53 4.30
C ALA A 130 -2.93 1.13 2.82
N LEU A 131 -1.77 1.25 2.17
CA LEU A 131 -1.55 0.82 0.80
C LEU A 131 -1.64 -0.70 0.66
N LEU A 132 -1.06 -1.45 1.61
CA LEU A 132 -1.11 -2.90 1.62
C LEU A 132 -2.56 -3.39 1.70
N VAL A 133 -3.32 -2.92 2.69
CA VAL A 133 -4.74 -3.28 2.85
C VAL A 133 -5.58 -2.88 1.64
N ASN A 134 -5.33 -1.72 1.04
CA ASN A 134 -6.02 -1.32 -0.18
C ASN A 134 -5.74 -2.29 -1.34
N GLY A 135 -4.48 -2.71 -1.53
CA GLY A 135 -4.09 -3.69 -2.53
C GLY A 135 -4.75 -5.06 -2.30
N LEU A 136 -4.64 -5.58 -1.07
CA LEU A 136 -5.27 -6.85 -0.66
C LEU A 136 -6.78 -6.88 -0.92
N SER A 137 -7.44 -5.73 -0.77
CA SER A 137 -8.89 -5.60 -0.97
C SER A 137 -9.38 -5.91 -2.40
N LYS A 138 -8.47 -6.12 -3.36
CA LYS A 138 -8.79 -6.50 -4.74
C LYS A 138 -8.94 -8.00 -4.96
N TRP A 139 -8.41 -8.84 -4.06
CA TRP A 139 -8.57 -10.30 -4.12
C TRP A 139 -9.19 -10.80 -2.83
N PRO A 140 -10.46 -10.43 -2.56
CA PRO A 140 -11.08 -10.74 -1.28
C PRO A 140 -11.20 -12.27 -1.08
N GLU A 141 -11.43 -13.05 -2.15
CA GLU A 141 -11.55 -14.51 -2.09
C GLU A 141 -10.23 -15.27 -1.93
N GLN A 142 -9.08 -14.58 -2.03
CA GLN A 142 -7.78 -15.22 -1.88
C GLN A 142 -7.44 -15.38 -0.39
N GLU A 143 -7.18 -16.61 0.04
CA GLU A 143 -6.91 -16.96 1.44
C GLU A 143 -5.74 -16.18 2.04
N ASN A 144 -4.61 -16.10 1.33
CA ASN A 144 -3.45 -15.31 1.80
C ASN A 144 -3.80 -13.82 1.96
N SER A 145 -4.62 -13.27 1.06
CA SER A 145 -5.06 -11.87 1.17
C SER A 145 -5.95 -11.63 2.39
N ARG A 146 -6.82 -12.59 2.72
CA ARG A 146 -7.63 -12.60 3.95
C ARG A 146 -6.74 -12.64 5.20
N LEU A 147 -5.80 -13.59 5.26
CA LEU A 147 -4.88 -13.75 6.39
C LEU A 147 -3.98 -12.52 6.59
N ALA A 148 -3.46 -11.94 5.51
CA ALA A 148 -2.67 -10.72 5.58
C ALA A 148 -3.50 -9.52 6.08
N THR A 149 -4.77 -9.43 5.67
CA THR A 149 -5.69 -8.39 6.17
C THR A 149 -5.91 -8.52 7.68
N VAL A 150 -6.07 -9.74 8.19
CA VAL A 150 -6.15 -10.02 9.64
C VAL A 150 -4.85 -9.62 10.35
N ALA A 151 -3.69 -9.94 9.78
CA ALA A 151 -2.40 -9.54 10.36
C ALA A 151 -2.26 -8.00 10.44
N VAL A 152 -2.67 -7.27 9.38
CA VAL A 152 -2.66 -5.81 9.40
C VAL A 152 -3.67 -5.25 10.42
N SER A 153 -4.87 -5.84 10.55
CA SER A 153 -5.85 -5.41 11.55
C SER A 153 -5.29 -5.56 12.98
N GLY A 154 -4.57 -6.65 13.25
CA GLY A 154 -3.85 -6.87 14.50
C GLY A 154 -2.79 -5.81 14.77
N GLU A 155 -1.99 -5.46 13.76
CA GLU A 155 -0.98 -4.40 13.87
C GLU A 155 -1.60 -3.02 14.10
N VAL A 156 -2.70 -2.68 13.40
CA VAL A 156 -3.43 -1.41 13.62
C VAL A 156 -3.98 -1.34 15.04
N ARG A 157 -4.59 -2.41 15.56
CA ARG A 157 -5.08 -2.46 16.94
C ARG A 157 -3.95 -2.27 17.95
N ARG A 158 -2.83 -2.96 17.75
CA ARG A 158 -1.64 -2.82 18.59
C ARG A 158 -1.10 -1.38 18.58
N ARG A 159 -1.18 -0.66 17.46
CA ARG A 159 -0.82 0.76 17.39
C ARG A 159 -1.81 1.65 18.12
N ALA A 160 -3.10 1.34 18.04
CA ALA A 160 -4.16 2.08 18.73
C ALA A 160 -4.03 2.02 20.26
N GLU A 161 -3.46 0.94 20.80
CA GLU A 161 -3.19 0.75 22.24
C GLU A 161 -1.98 1.55 22.76
N ARG A 162 -1.13 2.10 21.87
CA ARG A 162 0.02 2.92 22.26
C ARG A 162 -0.44 4.31 22.72
N ALA A 163 0.42 5.01 23.48
CA ALA A 163 0.15 6.38 23.92
C ALA A 163 -0.13 7.36 22.76
N SER A 164 0.56 7.19 21.61
CA SER A 164 0.32 7.98 20.40
C SER A 164 -0.94 7.55 19.63
N GLY A 165 -1.50 6.38 19.95
CA GLY A 165 -2.60 5.75 19.24
C GLY A 165 -2.41 5.74 17.73
N LEU A 166 -3.47 6.15 17.03
CA LEU A 166 -3.49 6.31 15.57
C LEU A 166 -3.29 7.78 15.12
N ALA A 167 -2.80 8.67 15.99
CA ALA A 167 -2.66 10.10 15.69
C ALA A 167 -1.75 10.38 14.47
N GLY A 168 -0.72 9.55 14.24
CA GLY A 168 0.18 9.67 13.10
C GLY A 168 -0.40 9.18 11.76
N PHE A 169 -1.63 8.67 11.74
CA PHE A 169 -2.28 8.26 10.49
C PHE A 169 -3.00 9.45 9.85
N GLU A 170 -2.63 9.79 8.62
CA GLU A 170 -3.40 10.76 7.84
C GLU A 170 -4.85 10.27 7.59
N PRO A 171 -5.82 11.18 7.45
CA PRO A 171 -7.23 10.82 7.21
C PRO A 171 -7.42 9.83 6.05
N GLN A 172 -6.67 10.01 4.96
CA GLN A 172 -6.73 9.09 3.82
C GLN A 172 -6.22 7.67 4.16
N HIS A 173 -5.22 7.57 5.04
CA HIS A 173 -4.71 6.27 5.48
C HIS A 173 -5.77 5.54 6.31
N LEU A 174 -6.44 6.24 7.22
CA LEU A 174 -7.54 5.71 8.01
C LEU A 174 -8.72 5.25 7.13
N ALA A 175 -9.11 6.06 6.14
CA ALA A 175 -10.17 5.72 5.21
C ALA A 175 -9.85 4.45 4.40
N ASN A 176 -8.62 4.31 3.90
CA ASN A 176 -8.19 3.12 3.16
C ASN A 176 -8.19 1.86 4.04
N LEU A 177 -7.76 1.96 5.30
CA LEU A 177 -7.80 0.85 6.25
C LEU A 177 -9.23 0.40 6.52
N VAL A 178 -10.14 1.34 6.85
CA VAL A 178 -11.56 1.04 7.08
C VAL A 178 -12.19 0.40 5.84
N ASN A 179 -11.94 0.95 4.64
CA ASN A 179 -12.47 0.38 3.41
C ASN A 179 -11.99 -1.05 3.13
N GLY A 180 -10.76 -1.39 3.52
CA GLY A 180 -10.28 -2.77 3.41
C GLY A 180 -10.92 -3.69 4.45
N PHE A 181 -10.94 -3.26 5.72
CA PHE A 181 -11.53 -4.05 6.81
C PHE A 181 -13.04 -4.24 6.65
N SER A 182 -13.75 -3.26 6.07
CA SER A 182 -15.20 -3.33 5.86
C SER A 182 -15.63 -4.35 4.82
N LYS A 183 -14.72 -4.83 3.97
CA LYS A 183 -15.01 -5.93 3.04
C LYS A 183 -14.99 -7.29 3.72
N ARG A 184 -14.46 -7.36 4.94
CA ARG A 184 -14.20 -8.59 5.69
C ARG A 184 -14.53 -8.39 7.19
N PRO A 185 -15.74 -7.88 7.54
CA PRO A 185 -16.08 -7.53 8.93
C PRO A 185 -16.12 -8.73 9.87
N GLN A 186 -16.39 -9.93 9.34
CA GLN A 186 -16.41 -11.19 10.09
C GLN A 186 -15.02 -11.71 10.45
N GLU A 187 -13.97 -11.21 9.79
CA GLU A 187 -12.61 -11.67 10.06
C GLU A 187 -12.10 -11.16 11.40
N THR A 188 -11.35 -12.02 12.09
CA THR A 188 -10.83 -11.71 13.42
C THR A 188 -10.05 -10.39 13.42
N GLY A 189 -10.41 -9.49 14.33
CA GLY A 189 -9.71 -8.21 14.51
C GLY A 189 -10.13 -7.09 13.55
N CYS A 190 -10.72 -7.37 12.38
CA CYS A 190 -11.14 -6.33 11.42
C CYS A 190 -12.19 -5.38 12.01
N GLY A 191 -13.21 -5.93 12.70
CA GLY A 191 -14.20 -5.11 13.40
C GLY A 191 -13.60 -4.27 14.53
N ALA A 192 -12.71 -4.86 15.35
CA ALA A 192 -12.04 -4.14 16.43
C ALA A 192 -11.10 -3.03 15.92
N ALA A 193 -10.36 -3.28 14.84
CA ALA A 193 -9.53 -2.27 14.20
C ALA A 193 -10.39 -1.14 13.60
N THR A 194 -11.54 -1.46 13.01
CA THR A 194 -12.50 -0.47 12.51
C THR A 194 -13.03 0.41 13.64
N VAL A 195 -13.39 -0.18 14.79
CA VAL A 195 -13.80 0.57 16.00
C VAL A 195 -12.67 1.49 16.49
N ALA A 196 -11.43 0.99 16.57
CA ALA A 196 -10.28 1.80 16.98
C ALA A 196 -10.04 3.01 16.06
N ILE A 197 -10.20 2.82 14.74
CA ILE A 197 -10.13 3.91 13.77
C ILE A 197 -11.29 4.90 13.97
N ALA A 198 -12.52 4.42 14.19
CA ALA A 198 -13.67 5.28 14.45
C ALA A 198 -13.48 6.12 15.72
N SER A 199 -12.91 5.54 16.79
CA SER A 199 -12.57 6.28 18.01
C SER A 199 -11.55 7.39 17.74
N GLU A 200 -10.52 7.14 16.94
CA GLU A 200 -9.54 8.17 16.55
C GLU A 200 -10.18 9.30 15.73
N VAL A 201 -11.04 8.96 14.76
CA VAL A 201 -11.76 9.96 13.96
C VAL A 201 -12.69 10.80 14.86
N GLY A 202 -13.42 10.17 15.78
CA GLY A 202 -14.25 10.86 16.77
C GLY A 202 -13.45 11.79 17.68
N ARG A 203 -12.27 11.36 18.14
CA ARG A 203 -11.34 12.17 18.93
C ARG A 203 -10.90 13.42 18.17
N ARG A 204 -10.53 13.29 16.89
CA ARG A 204 -10.16 14.43 16.02
C ARG A 204 -11.33 15.38 15.79
N ALA A 205 -12.52 14.85 15.56
CA ALA A 205 -13.73 15.65 15.41
C ALA A 205 -14.02 16.47 16.69
N GLY A 206 -13.96 15.84 17.87
CA GLY A 206 -14.15 16.53 19.15
C GLY A 206 -13.11 17.62 19.42
N GLN A 207 -11.85 17.41 19.03
CA GLN A 207 -10.80 18.45 19.10
C GLN A 207 -11.07 19.62 18.15
N ALA A 208 -11.52 19.35 16.92
CA ALA A 208 -11.89 20.40 15.98
C ALA A 208 -13.08 21.23 16.50
N THR A 209 -14.11 20.58 17.04
CA THR A 209 -15.27 21.28 17.63
C THR A 209 -14.89 22.07 18.88
N GLY A 210 -14.04 21.51 19.76
CA GLY A 210 -13.51 22.21 20.94
C GLY A 210 -12.63 23.42 20.60
N SER A 211 -11.85 23.32 19.51
CA SER A 211 -11.00 24.42 19.01
C SER A 211 -11.83 25.55 18.40
N VAL A 212 -12.92 25.23 17.69
CA VAL A 212 -13.87 26.22 17.17
C VAL A 212 -14.62 26.94 18.31
N ILE A 213 -14.95 26.23 19.40
CA ILE A 213 -15.54 26.84 20.60
C ILE A 213 -14.53 27.73 21.33
N PHE A 214 -13.24 27.35 21.36
CA PHE A 214 -12.18 28.17 21.96
C PHE A 214 -11.93 29.46 21.15
N ILE A 215 -11.98 29.41 19.82
CA ILE A 215 -11.88 30.61 18.96
C ILE A 215 -13.11 31.53 19.14
N ARG A 216 -14.31 30.98 19.39
CA ARG A 216 -15.51 31.80 19.68
C ARG A 216 -15.55 32.39 21.09
N ARG A 217 -14.72 31.94 22.03
CA ARG A 217 -14.65 32.50 23.40
C ARG A 217 -13.69 33.68 23.57
N ASN A 218 -12.89 34.01 22.56
CA ASN A 218 -11.91 35.11 22.61
C ASN A 218 -12.41 36.42 21.99
N TRP A 219 -13.72 36.55 21.70
CA TRP A 219 -14.35 37.76 21.16
C TRP A 219 -15.40 38.38 22.10
N LEU A 220 -15.28 38.16 23.41
CA LEU A 220 -16.11 38.81 24.43
C LEU A 220 -15.22 39.47 25.49
N ILE A 221 -14.29 40.31 25.05
CA ILE A 221 -13.74 41.40 25.88
C ILE A 221 -13.48 42.56 24.94
N TRP A 222 -14.05 43.72 25.29
CA TRP A 222 -14.19 45.00 24.56
C TRP A 222 -15.43 45.12 23.67
#